data_AF-A0A7K2EFS1-F1
#
_entry.id   AF-A0A7K2EFS1-F1
#
_cell.length_a   1.000
_cell.length_b   1.000
_cell.length_c   1.000
_cell.angle_alpha   90.00
_cell.angle_beta   90.00
_cell.angle_gamma   90.00
#
_symmetry.space_group_name_H-M   'P 1'
#
loop_
_entity.id
_entity.type
_entity.pdbx_description
1 polymer ?
#
loop_
_entity_poly.entity_id
_entity_poly.type
_entity_poly.pdbx_seq_one_letter_code
_entity_poly.pdbx_strand_id
1 'polypeptide(L)'
;MTESLVFKEVRIDRMYGLPFDLYLSELSPHLNIVFGPNGSGKTTIANALNGLLLPSAGREVKLYGQANLGFGSQTIYLDVKGTRAECRINTRTVDQSELSQFLRPKSYHLSLQELLPEKNDDNELAREIIKQANGGFDIVAAGKKLGFNLQKRYNKTNEAKEFEAISKKLRSVIQEQSSLQHQKNHRKNLIEERDLSLEAGRRAELIAKIIQWRSADAEYKK
;
A
#
# COMPACT_ATOMS: atom_id res chain seq x y z
N MET A 1 -30.21 9.00 -7.53
CA MET A 1 -29.08 8.37 -6.80
C MET A 1 -28.06 7.97 -7.85
N THR A 2 -26.84 8.48 -7.77
CA THR A 2 -25.78 8.15 -8.73
C THR A 2 -25.29 6.75 -8.44
N GLU A 3 -25.55 5.79 -9.32
CA GLU A 3 -25.03 4.43 -9.18
C GLU A 3 -23.49 4.48 -9.21
N SER A 4 -22.88 3.77 -8.26
CA SER A 4 -21.43 3.65 -8.10
C SER A 4 -21.03 2.18 -8.19
N LEU A 5 -19.88 1.94 -8.78
CA LEU A 5 -19.27 0.61 -8.84
C LEU A 5 -18.71 0.26 -7.46
N VAL A 6 -19.10 -0.89 -6.92
CA VAL A 6 -18.70 -1.34 -5.58
C VAL A 6 -18.12 -2.75 -5.66
N PHE A 7 -16.99 -2.99 -5.02
CA PHE A 7 -16.48 -4.35 -4.82
C PHE A 7 -17.33 -5.07 -3.77
N LYS A 8 -17.90 -6.22 -4.12
CA LYS A 8 -18.59 -7.11 -3.17
C LYS A 8 -17.63 -8.15 -2.60
N GLU A 9 -16.81 -8.71 -3.48
CA GLU A 9 -15.87 -9.77 -3.16
C GLU A 9 -14.66 -9.68 -4.08
N VAL A 10 -13.47 -9.91 -3.53
CA VAL A 10 -12.20 -9.94 -4.26
C VAL A 10 -11.38 -11.11 -3.79
N ARG A 11 -10.85 -11.87 -4.74
CA ARG A 11 -9.89 -12.94 -4.51
C ARG A 11 -8.67 -12.71 -5.38
N ILE A 12 -7.48 -12.73 -4.81
CA ILE A 12 -6.23 -12.62 -5.56
C ILE A 12 -5.33 -13.77 -5.13
N ASP A 13 -5.12 -14.70 -6.05
CA ASP A 13 -4.30 -15.89 -5.79
C ASP A 13 -2.81 -15.57 -6.00
N ARG A 14 -2.46 -14.83 -7.05
CA ARG A 14 -1.06 -14.46 -7.35
C ARG A 14 -0.89 -13.04 -7.83
N MET A 15 0.25 -12.45 -7.47
CA MET A 15 0.69 -11.15 -7.97
C MET A 15 2.20 -11.12 -8.15
N TYR A 16 2.69 -10.50 -9.23
CA TYR A 16 4.11 -10.47 -9.61
C TYR A 16 4.76 -11.87 -9.69
N GLY A 17 3.95 -12.89 -9.98
CA GLY A 17 4.41 -14.29 -10.04
C GLY A 17 4.55 -14.98 -8.68
N LEU A 18 4.28 -14.28 -7.57
CA LEU A 18 4.30 -14.82 -6.22
C LEU A 18 2.87 -15.14 -5.73
N PRO A 19 2.69 -16.15 -4.87
CA PRO A 19 1.43 -16.34 -4.16
C PRO A 19 1.13 -15.13 -3.28
N PHE A 20 -0.10 -14.67 -3.32
CA PHE A 20 -0.57 -13.53 -2.53
C PHE A 20 -1.74 -13.92 -1.61
N ASP A 21 -2.58 -14.86 -2.06
CA ASP A 21 -3.66 -15.50 -1.28
C ASP A 21 -4.53 -14.49 -0.50
N LEU A 22 -4.94 -13.42 -1.17
CA LEU A 22 -5.82 -12.41 -0.59
C LEU A 22 -7.28 -12.76 -0.87
N TYR A 23 -8.09 -12.70 0.19
CA TYR A 23 -9.54 -12.72 0.10
C TYR A 23 -10.12 -11.52 0.84
N LEU A 24 -10.94 -10.73 0.16
CA LEU A 24 -11.67 -9.61 0.73
C LEU A 24 -13.15 -9.79 0.45
N SER A 25 -13.96 -9.79 1.51
CA SER A 25 -15.42 -9.78 1.46
C SER A 25 -15.95 -8.61 2.29
N GLU A 26 -17.23 -8.29 2.15
CA GLU A 26 -17.92 -7.30 3.01
C GLU A 26 -17.34 -5.88 2.94
N LEU A 27 -16.81 -5.50 1.78
CA LEU A 27 -16.29 -4.15 1.56
C LEU A 27 -17.41 -3.11 1.63
N SER A 28 -17.13 -1.98 2.28
CA SER A 28 -18.06 -0.85 2.37
C SER A 28 -18.27 -0.21 1.00
N PRO A 29 -19.51 0.17 0.63
CA PRO A 29 -19.77 0.84 -0.63
C PRO A 29 -19.23 2.28 -0.70
N HIS A 30 -18.82 2.87 0.42
CA HIS A 30 -18.44 4.29 0.48
C HIS A 30 -16.95 4.53 0.80
N LEU A 31 -16.45 3.92 1.88
CA LEU A 31 -15.08 4.15 2.36
C LEU A 31 -14.51 2.86 2.96
N ASN A 32 -13.36 2.45 2.44
CA ASN A 32 -12.56 1.35 2.96
C ASN A 32 -11.17 1.88 3.33
N ILE A 33 -10.71 1.61 4.55
CA ILE A 33 -9.40 2.06 5.03
C ILE A 33 -8.51 0.83 5.18
N VAL A 34 -7.43 0.78 4.41
CA VAL A 34 -6.40 -0.27 4.51
C VAL A 34 -5.21 0.28 5.28
N PHE A 35 -4.95 -0.26 6.47
CA PHE A 35 -3.86 0.17 7.34
C PHE A 35 -3.00 -1.03 7.78
N GLY A 36 -1.77 -0.76 8.18
CA GLY A 36 -0.81 -1.80 8.58
C GLY A 36 0.64 -1.35 8.45
N PRO A 37 1.62 -2.18 8.88
CA PRO A 37 3.05 -1.86 8.81
C PRO A 37 3.57 -1.64 7.40
N ASN A 38 4.69 -0.92 7.25
CA ASN A 38 5.38 -0.85 5.94
C ASN A 38 5.79 -2.26 5.49
N GLY A 39 5.61 -2.56 4.21
CA GLY A 39 5.85 -3.89 3.66
C GLY A 39 4.73 -4.92 3.93
N SER A 40 3.64 -4.57 4.62
CA SER A 40 2.50 -5.49 4.83
C SER A 40 1.64 -5.74 3.58
N GLY A 41 2.08 -5.28 2.41
CA GLY A 41 1.36 -5.48 1.15
C GLY A 41 0.26 -4.45 0.84
N LYS A 42 0.10 -3.34 1.58
CA LYS A 42 -0.95 -2.33 1.30
C LYS A 42 -0.89 -1.79 -0.15
N THR A 43 0.30 -1.42 -0.61
CA THR A 43 0.52 -0.97 -1.99
C THR A 43 0.25 -2.09 -2.99
N THR A 44 0.61 -3.32 -2.63
CA THR A 44 0.32 -4.52 -3.42
C THR A 44 -1.18 -4.74 -3.56
N ILE A 45 -1.96 -4.60 -2.48
CA ILE A 45 -3.44 -4.67 -2.51
C ILE A 45 -4.00 -3.58 -3.43
N ALA A 46 -3.56 -2.33 -3.28
CA ALA A 46 -4.03 -1.22 -4.12
C ALA A 46 -3.76 -1.48 -5.61
N ASN A 47 -2.55 -1.95 -5.94
CA ASN A 47 -2.17 -2.32 -7.31
C ASN A 47 -2.97 -3.53 -7.81
N ALA A 48 -3.29 -4.50 -6.95
CA ALA A 48 -4.07 -5.67 -7.33
C ALA A 48 -5.52 -5.28 -7.65
N LEU A 49 -6.15 -4.45 -6.81
CA LEU A 49 -7.49 -3.92 -7.05
C LEU A 49 -7.55 -3.11 -8.36
N ASN A 50 -6.54 -2.27 -8.61
CA ASN A 50 -6.41 -1.55 -9.88
C ASN A 50 -6.22 -2.50 -11.07
N GLY A 51 -5.40 -3.54 -10.92
CA GLY A 51 -5.17 -4.54 -11.96
C GLY A 51 -6.42 -5.36 -12.29
N LEU A 52 -7.33 -5.56 -11.33
CA LEU A 52 -8.64 -6.18 -11.57
C LEU A 52 -9.55 -5.28 -12.42
N LEU A 53 -9.58 -3.97 -12.12
CA LEU A 53 -10.43 -3.02 -12.84
C LEU A 53 -9.87 -2.64 -14.22
N LEU A 54 -8.55 -2.49 -14.34
CA LEU A 54 -7.84 -2.05 -15.54
C LEU A 54 -6.70 -3.02 -15.95
N PRO A 55 -7.02 -4.28 -16.31
CA PRO A 55 -6.02 -5.28 -16.73
C PRO A 55 -5.04 -4.82 -17.82
N SER A 56 -5.48 -3.90 -18.70
CA SER A 56 -4.74 -3.44 -19.88
C SER A 56 -3.84 -2.23 -19.61
N ALA A 57 -4.06 -1.50 -18.51
CA ALA A 57 -3.26 -0.32 -18.15
C ALA A 57 -1.95 -0.69 -17.44
N GLY A 58 -1.86 -1.90 -16.89
CA GLY A 58 -0.67 -2.43 -16.23
C GLY A 58 0.05 -3.47 -17.08
N ARG A 59 0.80 -3.06 -18.11
CA ARG A 59 1.65 -3.97 -18.91
C ARG A 59 2.72 -4.71 -18.07
N GLU A 60 2.93 -4.35 -16.80
CA GLU A 60 3.95 -4.95 -15.92
C GLU A 60 3.40 -5.81 -14.76
N VAL A 61 2.09 -5.76 -14.45
CA VAL A 61 1.54 -6.47 -13.27
C VAL A 61 0.94 -7.82 -13.69
N LYS A 62 1.69 -8.90 -13.48
CA LYS A 62 1.15 -10.27 -13.60
C LYS A 62 0.21 -10.55 -12.43
N LEU A 63 -1.10 -10.53 -12.68
CA LEU A 63 -2.15 -10.75 -11.70
C LEU A 63 -2.95 -12.01 -12.02
N TYR A 64 -3.26 -12.80 -11.01
CA TYR A 64 -4.24 -13.89 -11.07
C TYR A 64 -5.25 -13.68 -9.95
N GLY A 65 -6.50 -13.41 -10.32
CA GLY A 65 -7.53 -13.10 -9.35
C GLY A 65 -8.90 -12.88 -9.95
N GLN A 66 -9.90 -12.84 -9.08
CA GLN A 66 -11.30 -12.73 -9.40
C GLN A 66 -11.95 -11.62 -8.58
N ALA A 67 -12.94 -10.94 -9.15
CA ALA A 67 -13.74 -9.96 -8.42
C ALA A 67 -15.21 -10.05 -8.79
N ASN A 68 -16.06 -9.83 -7.80
CA ASN A 68 -17.49 -9.62 -7.94
C ASN A 68 -17.81 -8.18 -7.58
N LEU A 69 -18.38 -7.43 -8.52
CA LEU A 69 -18.72 -6.02 -8.38
C LEU A 69 -20.23 -5.82 -8.50
N GLY A 70 -20.75 -4.83 -7.78
CA GLY A 70 -22.12 -4.34 -7.95
C GLY A 70 -22.15 -2.99 -8.64
N PHE A 71 -23.10 -2.81 -9.55
CA PHE A 71 -23.46 -1.51 -10.13
C PHE A 71 -24.97 -1.45 -10.33
N GLY A 72 -25.69 -0.69 -9.51
CA GLY A 72 -27.16 -0.67 -9.53
C GLY A 72 -27.74 -2.06 -9.31
N SER A 73 -28.55 -2.53 -10.27
CA SER A 73 -29.11 -3.90 -10.29
C SER A 73 -28.21 -4.94 -10.97
N GLN A 74 -27.09 -4.52 -11.56
CA GLN A 74 -26.18 -5.38 -12.31
C GLN A 74 -25.08 -5.92 -11.40
N THR A 75 -24.68 -7.17 -11.69
CA THR A 75 -23.53 -7.82 -11.05
C THR A 75 -22.47 -8.07 -12.11
N ILE A 76 -21.23 -7.70 -11.83
CA ILE A 76 -20.12 -7.81 -12.77
C ILE A 76 -19.09 -8.77 -12.17
N TYR A 77 -18.74 -9.81 -12.92
CA TYR A 77 -17.71 -10.78 -12.57
C TYR A 77 -16.48 -10.57 -13.44
N LEU A 78 -15.33 -10.49 -12.79
CA LEU A 78 -14.02 -10.35 -13.42
C LEU A 78 -13.18 -11.57 -13.07
N ASP A 79 -12.56 -12.19 -14.07
CA ASP A 79 -11.55 -13.25 -13.90
C ASP A 79 -10.30 -12.85 -14.70
N VAL A 80 -9.23 -12.47 -13.99
CA VAL A 80 -7.99 -12.00 -14.57
C VAL A 80 -6.92 -13.08 -14.44
N LYS A 81 -6.32 -13.45 -15.59
CA LYS A 81 -5.27 -14.46 -15.71
C LYS A 81 -4.10 -13.88 -16.50
N GLY A 82 -3.18 -13.24 -15.78
CA GLY A 82 -2.03 -12.55 -16.36
C GLY A 82 -2.49 -11.37 -17.22
N THR A 83 -2.36 -11.48 -18.54
CA THR A 83 -2.73 -10.42 -19.49
C THR A 83 -4.13 -10.60 -20.09
N ARG A 84 -4.80 -11.71 -19.78
CA ARG A 84 -6.17 -11.97 -20.23
C ARG A 84 -7.14 -11.69 -19.10
N ALA A 85 -8.25 -11.04 -19.42
CA ALA A 85 -9.35 -10.84 -18.50
C ALA A 85 -10.64 -11.32 -19.17
N GLU A 86 -11.39 -12.16 -18.47
CA GLU A 86 -12.78 -12.47 -18.82
C GLU A 86 -13.69 -11.60 -17.97
N CYS A 87 -14.64 -10.93 -18.63
CA CYS A 87 -15.66 -10.13 -17.97
C CYS A 87 -17.04 -10.74 -18.24
N ARG A 88 -17.88 -10.80 -17.19
CA ARG A 88 -19.27 -11.19 -17.31
C ARG A 88 -20.15 -10.17 -16.60
N ILE A 89 -21.18 -9.70 -17.27
CA ILE A 89 -22.23 -8.87 -16.66
C ILE A 89 -23.45 -9.74 -16.52
N ASN A 90 -23.88 -9.96 -15.29
CA ASN A 90 -24.88 -10.95 -14.90
C ASN A 90 -24.49 -12.34 -15.44
N THR A 91 -25.11 -12.77 -16.53
CA THR A 91 -24.86 -14.07 -17.19
C THR A 91 -24.18 -13.92 -18.56
N ARG A 92 -23.99 -12.68 -19.05
CA ARG A 92 -23.44 -12.41 -20.39
C ARG A 92 -21.93 -12.17 -20.31
N THR A 93 -21.16 -12.98 -21.03
CA THR A 93 -19.75 -12.69 -21.28
C THR A 93 -19.62 -11.49 -22.21
N VAL A 94 -18.83 -10.51 -21.81
CA VAL A 94 -18.66 -9.24 -22.54
C VAL A 94 -17.19 -8.94 -22.77
N ASP A 95 -16.95 -8.10 -23.77
CA ASP A 95 -15.62 -7.55 -24.00
C ASP A 95 -15.23 -6.55 -22.91
N GLN A 96 -13.93 -6.39 -22.69
CA GLN A 96 -13.39 -5.50 -21.68
C GLN A 96 -13.71 -4.03 -21.95
N SER A 97 -13.89 -3.62 -23.20
CA SER A 97 -14.32 -2.25 -23.55
C SER A 97 -15.67 -1.89 -22.94
N GLU A 98 -16.56 -2.86 -22.72
CA GLU A 98 -17.84 -2.63 -22.05
C GLU A 98 -17.68 -2.35 -20.54
N LEU A 99 -16.53 -2.65 -19.91
CA LEU A 99 -16.28 -2.24 -18.52
C LEU A 99 -16.13 -0.72 -18.39
N SER A 100 -15.70 -0.04 -19.46
CA SER A 100 -15.47 1.40 -19.45
C SER A 100 -16.74 2.21 -19.15
N GLN A 101 -17.93 1.64 -19.37
CA GLN A 101 -19.20 2.30 -19.03
C GLN A 101 -19.45 2.34 -17.51
N PHE A 102 -18.88 1.39 -16.76
CA PHE A 102 -19.00 1.31 -15.29
C PHE A 102 -17.84 2.02 -14.59
N LEU A 103 -16.67 1.99 -15.22
CA LEU A 103 -15.50 2.72 -14.76
C LEU A 103 -15.71 4.19 -15.08
N ARG A 104 -15.96 5.00 -14.06
CA ARG A 104 -16.02 6.45 -14.30
C ARG A 104 -14.67 6.89 -14.88
N PRO A 105 -14.65 7.73 -15.93
CA PRO A 105 -13.42 8.31 -16.48
C PRO A 105 -12.63 9.18 -15.48
N LYS A 106 -13.13 9.34 -14.24
CA LYS A 106 -12.53 10.09 -13.13
C LYS A 106 -12.11 9.19 -11.95
N SER A 107 -11.85 7.92 -12.19
CA SER A 107 -11.28 7.04 -11.17
C SER A 107 -9.77 7.29 -11.14
N TYR A 108 -9.30 8.03 -10.13
CA TYR A 108 -7.89 8.38 -9.98
C TYR A 108 -7.24 7.50 -8.93
N HIS A 109 -6.10 6.89 -9.27
CA HIS A 109 -5.16 6.41 -8.27
C HIS A 109 -4.16 7.53 -8.00
N LEU A 110 -4.32 8.20 -6.87
CA LEU A 110 -3.43 9.28 -6.43
C LEU A 110 -2.77 8.84 -5.13
N SER A 111 -1.45 8.93 -5.06
CA SER A 111 -0.78 8.82 -3.77
C SER A 111 -1.10 10.06 -2.93
N LEU A 112 -1.13 9.91 -1.59
CA LEU A 112 -1.32 11.07 -0.70
C LEU A 112 -0.21 12.12 -0.90
N GLN A 113 0.98 11.68 -1.32
CA GLN A 113 2.11 12.54 -1.65
C GLN A 113 1.88 13.33 -2.94
N GLU A 114 1.17 12.79 -3.93
CA GLU A 114 0.75 13.55 -5.12
C GLU A 114 -0.34 14.57 -4.82
N LEU A 115 -1.16 14.31 -3.79
CA LEU A 115 -2.17 15.26 -3.28
C LEU A 115 -1.57 16.33 -2.38
N LEU A 116 -0.38 16.09 -1.81
CA LEU A 116 0.37 16.99 -0.94
C LEU A 116 1.61 17.48 -1.68
N PRO A 117 1.54 18.55 -2.49
CA PRO A 117 2.72 19.10 -3.13
C PRO A 117 3.78 19.43 -2.07
N GLU A 118 5.05 19.03 -2.29
CA GLU A 118 6.19 19.17 -1.35
C GLU A 118 6.42 20.60 -0.81
N LYS A 119 5.79 21.62 -1.40
CA LYS A 119 5.89 23.02 -1.00
C LYS A 119 4.78 23.50 -0.07
N ASN A 120 3.75 22.69 0.15
CA ASN A 120 2.62 23.08 0.98
C ASN A 120 2.67 22.29 2.28
N ASP A 121 2.70 23.02 3.39
CA ASP A 121 2.59 22.49 4.75
C ASP A 121 1.44 21.47 4.80
N ASP A 122 1.66 20.25 5.32
CA ASP A 122 0.70 19.12 5.33
C ASP A 122 -0.73 19.51 5.75
N ASN A 123 -0.84 20.62 6.48
CA ASN A 123 -2.06 21.27 6.91
C ASN A 123 -2.97 21.81 5.80
N GLU A 124 -2.47 22.09 4.59
CA GLU A 124 -3.26 22.78 3.57
C GLU A 124 -4.29 21.87 2.88
N LEU A 125 -3.91 20.62 2.56
CA LEU A 125 -4.87 19.62 2.08
C LEU A 125 -5.89 19.27 3.16
N ALA A 126 -5.44 19.10 4.41
CA ALA A 126 -6.34 18.84 5.52
C ALA A 126 -7.36 19.98 5.69
N ARG A 127 -6.94 21.24 5.53
CA ARG A 127 -7.84 22.40 5.51
C ARG A 127 -8.82 22.36 4.36
N GLU A 128 -8.37 22.05 3.13
CA GLU A 128 -9.27 22.01 1.98
C GLU A 128 -10.26 20.85 2.07
N ILE A 129 -9.86 19.68 2.56
CA ILE A 129 -10.76 18.55 2.85
C ILE A 129 -11.82 18.96 3.88
N ILE A 130 -11.42 19.58 5.00
CA ILE A 130 -12.34 20.06 6.03
C ILE A 130 -13.28 21.13 5.46
N LYS A 131 -12.77 22.04 4.64
CA LYS A 131 -13.55 23.10 4.00
C LYS A 131 -14.58 22.51 3.04
N GLN A 132 -14.20 21.57 2.17
CA GLN A 132 -15.13 20.90 1.25
C GLN A 132 -16.15 20.03 1.99
N ALA A 133 -15.73 19.32 3.05
CA ALA A 133 -16.64 18.56 3.92
C ALA A 133 -17.70 19.45 4.60
N ASN A 134 -17.34 20.70 4.89
CA ASN A 134 -18.24 21.72 5.41
C ASN A 134 -18.99 22.49 4.31
N GLY A 135 -19.08 21.95 3.08
CA GLY A 135 -19.81 22.58 1.98
C GLY A 135 -19.05 23.72 1.29
N GLY A 136 -17.72 23.73 1.36
CA GLY A 136 -16.85 24.76 0.78
C GLY A 136 -16.55 25.93 1.72
N PHE A 137 -17.06 25.91 2.96
CA PHE A 137 -16.84 26.96 3.95
C PHE A 137 -15.67 26.63 4.88
N ASP A 138 -14.73 27.57 5.01
CA ASP A 138 -13.69 27.50 6.03
C ASP A 138 -14.24 28.04 7.35
N ILE A 139 -14.88 27.14 8.12
CA ILE A 139 -15.49 27.44 9.42
C ILE A 139 -14.46 27.99 10.41
N VAL A 140 -13.20 27.54 10.32
CA VAL A 140 -12.12 27.97 11.21
C VAL A 140 -11.72 29.42 10.91
N ALA A 141 -11.58 29.78 9.63
CA ALA A 141 -11.33 31.16 9.22
C ALA A 141 -12.53 32.08 9.48
N ALA A 142 -13.76 31.61 9.23
CA ALA A 142 -14.98 32.36 9.54
C ALA A 142 -15.10 32.65 11.04
N GLY A 143 -14.83 31.65 11.89
CA GLY A 143 -14.78 31.81 13.33
C GLY A 143 -13.77 32.88 13.78
N LYS A 144 -12.54 32.86 13.24
CA LYS A 144 -11.54 33.89 13.52
C LYS A 144 -11.99 35.30 13.12
N LYS A 145 -12.55 35.46 11.90
CA LYS A 145 -13.06 36.75 11.40
C LYS A 145 -14.20 37.31 12.26
N LEU A 146 -15.06 36.44 12.76
CA LEU A 146 -16.20 36.80 13.59
C LEU A 146 -15.84 36.94 15.09
N GLY A 147 -14.55 36.89 15.44
CA GLY A 147 -14.08 37.00 16.81
C GLY A 147 -14.36 35.77 17.69
N PHE A 148 -14.88 34.68 17.09
CA PHE A 148 -15.04 33.40 17.78
C PHE A 148 -13.69 32.73 17.94
N ASN A 149 -13.19 32.73 19.18
CA ASN A 149 -11.97 32.02 19.53
C ASN A 149 -12.27 30.53 19.76
N LEU A 150 -12.58 29.81 18.66
CA LEU A 150 -12.91 28.38 18.66
C LEU A 150 -11.78 27.52 19.27
N GLN A 151 -10.53 27.99 19.16
CA GLN A 151 -9.36 27.30 19.73
C GLN A 151 -9.32 27.31 21.27
N LYS A 152 -9.96 28.27 21.95
CA LYS A 152 -9.84 28.43 23.41
C LYS A 152 -10.78 27.54 24.23
N ARG A 153 -11.86 27.01 23.65
CA ARG A 153 -12.80 26.12 24.39
C ARG A 153 -12.45 24.65 24.29
N TYR A 154 -11.80 24.21 23.21
CA TYR A 154 -11.44 22.80 23.02
C TYR A 154 -10.40 22.33 24.05
N ASN A 155 -9.42 23.17 24.42
CA ASN A 155 -8.29 22.78 25.27
C ASN A 155 -8.55 22.86 26.80
N LYS A 156 -9.80 23.09 27.24
CA LYS A 156 -10.12 23.24 28.68
C LYS A 156 -10.88 22.06 29.28
N THR A 157 -11.39 21.14 28.47
CA THR A 157 -12.08 19.95 28.99
C THR A 157 -11.06 18.88 29.40
N ASN A 158 -11.41 18.07 30.40
CA ASN A 158 -10.53 16.98 30.84
C ASN A 158 -10.34 15.97 29.70
N GLU A 159 -11.37 15.73 28.90
CA GLU A 159 -11.32 14.84 27.74
C GLU A 159 -10.30 15.32 26.69
N ALA A 160 -10.15 16.63 26.48
CA ALA A 160 -9.19 17.16 25.52
C ALA A 160 -7.74 17.02 26.01
N LYS A 161 -7.50 17.17 27.32
CA LYS A 161 -6.19 16.93 27.93
C LYS A 161 -5.81 15.46 27.90
N GLU A 162 -6.78 14.57 28.15
CA GLU A 162 -6.58 13.13 28.02
C GLU A 162 -6.28 12.73 26.57
N PHE A 163 -7.02 13.27 25.60
CA PHE A 163 -6.74 13.06 24.19
C PHE A 163 -5.35 13.57 23.79
N GLU A 164 -4.94 14.74 24.28
CA GLU A 164 -3.60 15.27 24.03
C GLU A 164 -2.51 14.39 24.65
N ALA A 165 -2.71 13.89 25.86
CA ALA A 165 -1.79 12.96 26.51
C ALA A 165 -1.70 11.61 25.75
N ILE A 166 -2.84 11.05 25.36
CA ILE A 166 -2.92 9.79 24.60
C ILE A 166 -2.30 9.96 23.21
N SER A 167 -2.58 11.05 22.50
CA SER A 167 -2.01 11.32 21.18
C SER A 167 -0.50 11.54 21.23
N LYS A 168 0.00 12.22 22.28
CA LYS A 168 1.44 12.38 22.50
C LYS A 168 2.12 11.04 22.80
N LYS A 169 1.47 10.19 23.60
CA LYS A 169 1.94 8.82 23.87
C LYS A 169 1.90 7.93 22.62
N LEU A 170 0.86 8.06 21.78
CA LEU A 170 0.77 7.36 20.52
C LEU A 170 1.92 7.76 19.59
N ARG A 171 2.22 9.06 19.48
CA ARG A 171 3.37 9.56 18.71
C ARG A 171 4.70 9.00 19.21
N SER A 172 4.92 9.00 20.53
CA SER A 172 6.17 8.46 21.08
C SER A 172 6.31 6.96 20.83
N VAL A 173 5.21 6.20 20.98
CA VAL A 173 5.20 4.74 20.70
C VAL A 173 5.46 4.46 19.21
N ILE A 174 4.89 5.25 18.30
CA ILE A 174 5.14 5.11 16.86
C ILE A 174 6.61 5.41 16.52
N GLN A 175 7.19 6.46 17.11
CA GLN A 175 8.61 6.77 16.94
C GLN A 175 9.53 5.67 17.51
N GLU A 176 9.18 5.13 18.67
CA GLU A 176 9.92 4.03 19.27
C GLU A 176 9.85 2.77 18.39
N GLN A 177 8.66 2.42 17.89
CA GLN A 177 8.46 1.30 16.97
C GLN A 177 9.28 1.47 15.68
N SER A 178 9.29 2.66 15.07
CA SER A 178 10.08 2.89 13.86
C SER A 178 11.58 2.76 14.14
N SER A 179 12.06 3.30 15.28
CA SER A 179 13.46 3.18 15.68
C SER A 179 13.87 1.71 15.91
N LEU A 180 13.04 0.92 16.59
CA LEU A 180 13.27 -0.52 16.82
C LEU A 180 13.27 -1.29 15.50
N GLN A 181 12.42 -0.92 14.55
CA GLN A 181 12.40 -1.54 13.23
C GLN A 181 13.69 -1.24 12.45
N HIS A 182 14.19 0.00 12.50
CA HIS A 182 15.49 0.34 11.91
C HIS A 182 16.63 -0.47 12.54
N GLN A 183 16.66 -0.60 13.86
CA GLN A 183 17.65 -1.43 14.57
C GLN A 183 17.57 -2.90 14.16
N LYS A 184 16.36 -3.47 14.04
CA LYS A 184 16.16 -4.85 13.61
C LYS A 184 16.69 -5.09 12.20
N ASN A 185 16.38 -4.19 11.26
CA ASN A 185 16.88 -4.27 9.89
C ASN A 185 18.41 -4.13 9.84
N HIS A 186 18.97 -3.19 10.59
CA HIS A 186 20.42 -3.01 10.68
C HIS A 186 21.12 -4.26 11.21
N ARG A 187 20.59 -4.87 12.28
CA ARG A 187 21.10 -6.14 12.82
C ARG A 187 21.04 -7.27 11.79
N LYS A 188 19.98 -7.35 10.99
CA LYS A 188 19.86 -8.35 9.93
C LYS A 188 20.97 -8.20 8.90
N ASN A 189 21.22 -6.97 8.44
CA ASN A 189 22.28 -6.69 7.48
C ASN A 189 23.67 -7.06 8.03
N LEU A 190 23.95 -6.74 9.31
CA LEU A 190 25.21 -7.12 9.96
C LEU A 190 25.42 -8.64 10.03
N ILE A 191 24.34 -9.42 10.21
CA ILE A 191 24.42 -10.89 10.21
C ILE A 191 24.76 -11.40 8.81
N GLU A 192 24.10 -10.87 7.78
CA GLU A 192 24.37 -11.22 6.38
C GLU A 192 25.83 -10.89 6.00
N GLU A 193 26.34 -9.73 6.40
CA GLU A 193 27.73 -9.31 6.15
C GLU A 193 28.74 -10.21 6.88
N ARG A 194 28.46 -10.59 8.12
CA ARG A 194 29.27 -11.56 8.87
C ARG A 194 29.33 -12.92 8.15
N ASP A 195 28.19 -13.41 7.69
CA ASP A 195 28.12 -14.73 7.06
C ASP A 195 28.87 -14.75 5.72
N LEU A 196 28.76 -13.68 4.93
CA LEU A 196 29.56 -13.48 3.72
C LEU A 196 31.07 -13.47 4.02
N SER A 197 31.48 -12.79 5.09
CA SER A 197 32.88 -12.73 5.51
C SER A 197 33.42 -14.13 5.90
N LEU A 198 32.63 -14.91 6.64
CA LEU A 198 32.99 -16.28 7.02
C LEU A 198 33.12 -17.21 5.80
N GLU A 199 32.21 -17.10 4.84
CA GLU A 199 32.29 -17.87 3.59
C GLU A 199 33.52 -17.49 2.75
N ALA A 200 33.82 -16.20 2.65
CA ALA A 200 35.02 -15.72 1.96
C ALA A 200 36.30 -16.25 2.62
N GLY A 201 36.36 -16.25 3.97
CA GLY A 201 37.46 -16.84 4.72
C GLY A 201 37.67 -18.33 4.44
N ARG A 202 36.59 -19.13 4.48
CA ARG A 202 36.65 -20.57 4.15
C ARG A 202 37.12 -20.82 2.71
N ARG A 203 36.67 -20.00 1.75
CA ARG A 203 37.12 -20.10 0.36
C ARG A 203 38.61 -19.77 0.22
N ALA A 204 39.09 -18.74 0.92
CA ALA A 204 40.50 -18.38 0.91
C ALA A 204 41.38 -19.52 1.46
N GLU A 205 40.99 -20.14 2.58
CA GLU A 205 41.69 -21.31 3.14
C GLU A 205 41.72 -22.50 2.17
N LEU A 206 40.60 -22.78 1.50
CA LEU A 206 40.52 -23.86 0.51
C LEU A 206 41.48 -23.60 -0.67
N ILE A 207 41.49 -22.39 -1.20
CA ILE A 207 42.38 -21.99 -2.29
C ILE A 207 43.84 -22.11 -1.85
N ALA A 208 44.18 -21.68 -0.62
CA ALA A 208 45.54 -21.83 -0.08
C ALA A 208 45.99 -23.30 -0.01
N LYS A 209 45.12 -24.22 0.42
CA LYS A 209 45.41 -25.66 0.41
C LYS A 209 45.60 -26.22 -1.00
N ILE A 210 44.78 -25.78 -1.96
CA ILE A 210 44.91 -26.19 -3.37
C ILE A 210 46.25 -25.75 -3.94
N ILE A 211 46.69 -24.52 -3.63
CA ILE A 211 48.00 -24.00 -4.05
C ILE A 211 49.13 -24.85 -3.45
N GLN A 212 49.08 -25.13 -2.14
CA GLN A 212 50.08 -25.99 -1.47
C GLN A 212 50.16 -27.40 -2.07
N TRP A 213 49.01 -28.02 -2.35
CA TRP A 213 48.98 -29.34 -2.99
C TRP A 213 49.59 -29.30 -4.39
N ARG A 214 49.28 -28.26 -5.19
CA ARG A 214 49.86 -28.10 -6.53
C ARG A 214 51.38 -27.89 -6.51
N SER A 215 51.91 -27.14 -5.54
CA SER A 215 53.36 -26.98 -5.43
C SER A 215 54.05 -28.29 -5.04
N ALA A 216 53.46 -29.08 -4.13
CA ALA A 216 53.99 -30.38 -3.74
C ALA A 216 53.94 -31.42 -4.90
N ASP A 217 52.87 -31.45 -5.69
CA ASP A 217 52.77 -32.34 -6.87
C ASP A 217 53.79 -31.97 -7.96
N ALA A 218 54.14 -30.68 -8.09
CA ALA A 218 55.15 -30.21 -9.03
C ALA A 218 56.58 -30.58 -8.59
N GLU A 219 56.86 -30.64 -7.29
CA GLU A 219 58.15 -31.09 -6.76
C GLU A 219 58.33 -32.62 -6.90
N TYR A 220 57.26 -33.39 -6.79
CA TYR A 220 57.29 -34.85 -6.95
C TYR A 220 57.45 -35.34 -8.39
N LYS A 221 57.17 -34.48 -9.39
CA LYS A 221 57.30 -34.80 -10.82
C LYS A 221 58.65 -34.40 -11.44
N LYS A 222 59.58 -33.86 -10.65
CA LYS A 222 60.99 -33.65 -11.02
C LYS A 222 61.84 -34.80 -10.51
#